data_AF-A0AA38X362-F1
#
_entry.id   AF-A0AA38X362-F1
#
_cell.length_a   1.000
_cell.length_b   1.000
_cell.length_c   1.000
_cell.angle_alpha   90.00
_cell.angle_beta   90.00
_cell.angle_gamma   90.00
#
_symmetry.space_group_name_H-M   'P 1'
#
loop_
_entity.id
_entity.type
_entity.pdbx_description
1 polymer ?
#
loop_
_entity_poly.entity_id
_entity_poly.type
_entity_poly.pdbx_seq_one_letter_code
_entity_poly.pdbx_strand_id
1 'polypeptide(L)'
;MPDRSRPVRPTQPRILASPEYPNLVFVSHQASSSTDAHNTVIGHGRRLQLDKKHRDKRLLAQRDATYARGLVGWQSLTSTSDKASSGRRWESGEPQAHGSYQSPITYQHPWRSIEYEDQLYRGRQMSPSTILRRGQSDPFNTLAVEVTPEVNEIVSFFRDTMILAFYETRWETSKAAIVSMHWQSIVQALHDRGSALGWLGRNGQILSIVSKNKRVQLAALKYTTESTAILRVRLEQATELSETDQWHISMLWGTEILFRNLDAALYHGRMIKRMVEKQAEKSTLNLIAFRYILYYDTHLCTMLMVRSVFDYFKWVPDKYKVLEPVATSFMKLPTEGEDDAANNLDPSIQSEILLPLFKQRRRHMREYAFWLERAFEELNPYLQGWLAVCHHICHGQLITHALNCMDEAANPFGRERGRLLAEAYLSLAALYVTRTAAGGQLILCGVDVFEARRAILDKMYIILRSAGEIDDQDRRSYRNARLWALYVAARGARTLKNKPPHYEWFSSEFNSLREEKGLLSWPQTQQVLMGFLYSGSIDPIDDETLWNLSNKMVSIAGCSTRSVKVGYRGRNA
;
A
#
# COMPACT_ATOMS: atom_id res chain seq x y z
N MET A 1 -16.33 -65.68 -21.76
CA MET A 1 -17.58 -65.07 -22.28
C MET A 1 -18.71 -65.44 -21.33
N PRO A 2 -19.50 -64.50 -20.79
CA PRO A 2 -19.21 -63.10 -20.47
C PRO A 2 -19.53 -62.77 -18.99
N ASP A 3 -18.82 -61.84 -18.36
CA ASP A 3 -19.50 -60.75 -17.65
C ASP A 3 -18.61 -59.50 -17.59
N ARG A 4 -19.27 -58.37 -17.75
CA ARG A 4 -18.71 -57.08 -18.17
C ARG A 4 -18.07 -56.34 -17.00
N SER A 5 -16.84 -55.88 -17.22
CA SER A 5 -16.18 -54.86 -16.42
C SER A 5 -17.02 -53.58 -16.39
N ARG A 6 -17.50 -53.21 -15.20
CA ARG A 6 -18.08 -51.88 -14.96
C ARG A 6 -16.96 -50.83 -14.96
N PRO A 7 -17.16 -49.65 -15.58
CA PRO A 7 -16.20 -48.56 -15.45
C PRO A 7 -16.26 -47.99 -14.03
N VAL A 8 -15.08 -47.87 -13.40
CA VAL A 8 -14.90 -47.14 -12.15
C VAL A 8 -15.25 -45.67 -12.39
N ARG A 9 -16.23 -45.15 -11.64
CA ARG A 9 -16.60 -43.73 -11.70
C ARG A 9 -15.43 -42.88 -11.18
N PRO A 10 -15.12 -41.73 -11.80
CA PRO A 10 -14.17 -40.79 -11.22
C PRO A 10 -14.69 -40.33 -9.85
N THR A 11 -13.85 -40.47 -8.83
CA THR A 11 -14.11 -39.98 -7.49
C THR A 11 -14.29 -38.46 -7.55
N GLN A 12 -15.43 -37.99 -7.04
CA GLN A 12 -15.66 -36.55 -6.86
C GLN A 12 -14.61 -35.96 -5.90
N PRO A 13 -14.17 -34.70 -6.11
CA PRO A 13 -13.29 -34.03 -5.17
C PRO A 13 -13.93 -34.02 -3.78
N ARG A 14 -13.18 -34.51 -2.79
CA ARG A 14 -13.58 -34.51 -1.39
C ARG A 14 -13.30 -33.11 -0.83
N ILE A 15 -14.34 -32.35 -0.52
CA ILE A 15 -14.24 -31.09 0.20
C ILE A 15 -13.89 -31.45 1.65
N LEU A 16 -12.68 -31.12 2.09
CA LEU A 16 -12.27 -31.25 3.48
C LEU A 16 -12.41 -29.87 4.14
N ALA A 17 -13.47 -29.68 4.91
CA ALA A 17 -13.52 -28.59 5.88
C ALA A 17 -12.64 -28.99 7.08
N SER A 18 -11.66 -28.14 7.43
CA SER A 18 -10.94 -28.30 8.68
C SER A 18 -11.87 -27.90 9.83
N PRO A 19 -12.09 -28.76 10.84
CA PRO A 19 -12.90 -28.40 12.01
C PRO A 19 -12.29 -27.25 12.83
N GLU A 20 -11.03 -26.88 12.60
CA GLU A 20 -10.37 -25.75 13.27
C GLU A 20 -10.51 -24.41 12.53
N TYR A 21 -10.87 -24.38 11.23
CA TYR A 21 -10.90 -23.15 10.43
C TYR A 21 -12.02 -23.13 9.37
N PRO A 22 -13.27 -22.77 9.74
CA PRO A 22 -14.43 -22.83 8.83
C PRO A 22 -14.40 -21.81 7.67
N ASN A 23 -13.48 -20.84 7.68
CA ASN A 23 -13.39 -19.77 6.68
C ASN A 23 -12.39 -20.06 5.53
N LEU A 24 -11.77 -21.24 5.51
CA LEU A 24 -10.80 -21.63 4.48
C LEU A 24 -11.25 -22.95 3.83
N VAL A 25 -11.66 -22.89 2.56
CA VAL A 25 -12.09 -24.06 1.77
C VAL A 25 -10.93 -24.54 0.89
N PHE A 26 -10.51 -25.80 1.04
CA PHE A 26 -9.44 -26.42 0.26
C PHE A 26 -9.96 -27.55 -0.65
N VAL A 27 -9.38 -27.64 -1.86
CA VAL A 27 -9.52 -28.78 -2.77
C VAL A 27 -8.12 -29.28 -3.11
N SER A 28 -7.80 -30.52 -2.77
CA SER A 28 -6.53 -31.17 -3.12
C SER A 28 -6.75 -32.22 -4.22
N HIS A 29 -5.77 -32.35 -5.11
CA HIS A 29 -5.72 -33.47 -6.07
C HIS A 29 -4.32 -34.08 -6.08
N GLN A 30 -4.24 -35.39 -5.87
CA GLN A 30 -3.06 -36.20 -6.12
C GLN A 30 -2.95 -36.47 -7.62
N ALA A 31 -1.80 -36.18 -8.22
CA ALA A 31 -1.49 -36.60 -9.58
C ALA A 31 -0.85 -37.99 -9.54
N SER A 32 -1.49 -38.98 -10.17
CA SER A 32 -0.86 -40.26 -10.50
C SER A 32 -0.27 -40.19 -11.91
N SER A 33 1.01 -40.50 -12.04
CA SER A 33 1.71 -40.66 -13.31
C SER A 33 1.68 -42.11 -13.76
N SER A 34 1.20 -42.38 -14.97
CA SER A 34 1.70 -43.51 -15.76
C SER A 34 1.74 -43.14 -17.23
N THR A 35 2.92 -43.30 -17.82
CA THR A 35 3.21 -43.27 -19.24
C THR A 35 2.67 -44.52 -19.93
N ASP A 36 2.14 -44.37 -21.15
CA ASP A 36 2.52 -45.21 -22.29
C ASP A 36 1.96 -44.66 -23.61
N ALA A 37 2.75 -44.87 -24.67
CA ALA A 37 2.58 -44.30 -26.00
C ALA A 37 1.96 -45.29 -27.00
N HIS A 38 1.21 -44.79 -28.00
CA HIS A 38 1.32 -45.26 -29.39
C HIS A 38 0.68 -44.28 -30.40
N ASN A 39 1.28 -44.26 -31.60
CA ASN A 39 1.01 -43.40 -32.75
C ASN A 39 -0.35 -43.71 -33.43
N THR A 40 -0.93 -42.73 -34.16
CA THR A 40 -1.25 -42.78 -35.62
C THR A 40 -2.19 -41.62 -36.05
N VAL A 41 -1.71 -40.83 -37.03
CA VAL A 41 -2.32 -40.06 -38.14
C VAL A 41 -3.48 -39.03 -37.95
N ILE A 42 -3.23 -37.92 -38.64
CA ILE A 42 -3.85 -36.60 -38.81
C ILE A 42 -5.29 -36.62 -39.39
N GLY A 43 -6.15 -35.77 -38.83
CA GLY A 43 -7.31 -35.19 -39.53
C GLY A 43 -8.13 -34.26 -38.63
N HIS A 44 -8.27 -32.98 -38.99
CA HIS A 44 -9.15 -31.97 -38.36
C HIS A 44 -8.70 -31.34 -37.01
N GLY A 45 -7.39 -31.06 -36.84
CA GLY A 45 -6.85 -30.50 -35.59
C GLY A 45 -6.93 -28.97 -35.39
N ARG A 46 -6.98 -28.13 -36.44
CA ARG A 46 -6.73 -26.68 -36.24
C ARG A 46 -7.91 -25.87 -35.68
N ARG A 47 -9.16 -26.22 -35.98
CA ARG A 47 -10.34 -25.48 -35.46
C ARG A 47 -10.67 -25.91 -34.02
N LEU A 48 -10.54 -27.21 -33.72
CA LEU A 48 -10.70 -27.76 -32.38
C LEU A 48 -9.55 -27.39 -31.43
N GLN A 49 -8.32 -27.19 -31.91
CA GLN A 49 -7.22 -26.69 -31.05
C GLN A 49 -7.36 -25.21 -30.70
N LEU A 50 -7.92 -24.37 -31.59
CA LEU A 50 -8.23 -22.97 -31.27
C LEU A 50 -9.42 -22.88 -30.30
N ASP A 51 -10.46 -23.68 -30.50
CA ASP A 51 -11.58 -23.76 -29.55
C ASP A 51 -11.18 -24.38 -28.22
N LYS A 52 -10.30 -25.39 -28.21
CA LYS A 52 -9.74 -25.95 -26.98
C LYS A 52 -8.84 -24.94 -26.28
N LYS A 53 -7.95 -24.23 -26.98
CA LYS A 53 -7.11 -23.18 -26.40
C LYS A 53 -7.92 -21.99 -25.89
N HIS A 54 -9.02 -21.62 -26.56
CA HIS A 54 -9.93 -20.59 -26.08
C HIS A 54 -10.78 -21.07 -24.90
N ARG A 55 -11.25 -22.31 -24.92
CA ARG A 55 -11.98 -22.94 -23.81
C ARG A 55 -11.10 -23.11 -22.58
N ASP A 56 -9.85 -23.55 -22.77
CA ASP A 56 -8.86 -23.70 -21.70
C ASP A 56 -8.46 -22.33 -21.14
N LYS A 57 -8.28 -21.30 -21.98
CA LYS A 57 -8.10 -19.92 -21.50
C LYS A 57 -9.31 -19.36 -20.77
N ARG A 58 -10.53 -19.68 -21.21
CA ARG A 58 -11.78 -19.24 -20.58
C ARG A 58 -12.02 -19.96 -19.25
N LEU A 59 -11.70 -21.25 -19.18
CA LEU A 59 -11.73 -22.05 -17.96
C LEU A 59 -10.65 -21.62 -16.98
N LEU A 60 -9.45 -21.29 -17.47
CA LEU A 60 -8.37 -20.70 -16.67
C LEU A 60 -8.81 -19.34 -16.10
N ALA A 61 -9.35 -18.45 -16.94
CA ALA A 61 -9.88 -17.16 -16.49
C ALA A 61 -11.07 -17.29 -15.54
N GLN A 62 -11.96 -18.27 -15.73
CA GLN A 62 -13.05 -18.56 -14.78
C GLN A 62 -12.51 -19.17 -13.47
N ARG A 63 -11.49 -20.02 -13.53
CA ARG A 63 -10.81 -20.58 -12.36
C ARG A 63 -10.09 -19.49 -11.58
N ASP A 64 -9.39 -18.59 -12.26
CA ASP A 64 -8.71 -17.44 -11.65
C ASP A 64 -9.71 -16.43 -11.09
N ALA A 65 -10.87 -16.23 -11.73
CA ALA A 65 -11.97 -15.42 -11.20
C ALA A 65 -12.67 -16.07 -9.99
N THR A 66 -12.77 -17.40 -9.95
CA THR A 66 -13.33 -18.14 -8.80
C THR A 66 -12.35 -18.14 -7.63
N TYR A 67 -11.05 -18.29 -7.92
CA TYR A 67 -9.97 -18.13 -6.95
C TYR A 67 -9.88 -16.70 -6.42
N ALA A 68 -10.06 -15.69 -7.27
CA ALA A 68 -10.18 -14.28 -6.87
C ALA A 68 -11.37 -14.06 -5.94
N ARG A 69 -12.55 -14.66 -6.21
CA ARG A 69 -13.70 -14.60 -5.29
C ARG A 69 -13.43 -15.27 -3.94
N GLY A 70 -12.58 -16.30 -3.90
CA GLY A 70 -12.13 -16.93 -2.66
C GLY A 70 -11.08 -16.12 -1.89
N LEU A 71 -10.23 -15.37 -2.59
CA LEU A 71 -9.23 -14.47 -2.01
C LEU A 71 -9.84 -13.17 -1.47
N VAL A 72 -10.88 -12.65 -2.12
CA VAL A 72 -11.57 -11.42 -1.69
C VAL A 72 -12.66 -11.80 -0.69
N GLY A 73 -12.32 -12.48 0.42
CA GLY A 73 -13.23 -13.02 1.45
C GLY A 73 -14.20 -12.01 2.08
N TRP A 74 -15.12 -11.49 1.28
CA TRP A 74 -16.15 -10.51 1.52
C TRP A 74 -17.44 -11.08 0.94
N GLN A 75 -17.85 -12.25 1.43
CA GLN A 75 -19.25 -12.65 1.32
C GLN A 75 -19.92 -12.20 2.61
N SER A 76 -20.88 -11.29 2.50
CA SER A 76 -21.78 -10.94 3.59
C SER A 76 -22.49 -12.24 4.03
N LEU A 77 -22.14 -12.74 5.22
CA LEU A 77 -22.91 -13.77 5.90
C LEU A 77 -24.17 -13.11 6.44
N THR A 78 -25.19 -12.95 5.58
CA THR A 78 -26.55 -12.67 6.06
C THR A 78 -27.13 -13.96 6.63
N SER A 79 -26.80 -14.28 7.87
CA SER A 79 -27.56 -15.29 8.62
C SER A 79 -28.84 -14.63 9.12
N THR A 80 -29.96 -14.93 8.47
CA THR A 80 -31.28 -14.82 9.09
C THR A 80 -31.37 -15.83 10.23
N SER A 81 -31.47 -15.38 11.48
CA SER A 81 -32.11 -16.17 12.54
C SER A 81 -33.24 -15.37 13.17
N ASP A 82 -34.45 -15.92 13.03
CA ASP A 82 -35.66 -15.48 13.69
C ASP A 82 -35.72 -16.06 15.12
N LYS A 83 -36.10 -15.17 16.04
CA LYS A 83 -36.89 -15.36 17.29
C LYS A 83 -36.48 -16.43 18.32
N ALA A 84 -36.27 -15.97 19.57
CA ALA A 84 -37.23 -16.18 20.66
C ALA A 84 -36.94 -15.34 21.91
N SER A 85 -38.01 -15.02 22.61
CA SER A 85 -38.26 -14.10 23.72
C SER A 85 -37.71 -14.48 25.11
N SER A 86 -37.42 -13.44 25.92
CA SER A 86 -37.90 -13.17 27.30
C SER A 86 -36.88 -12.24 27.97
N GLY A 87 -37.20 -11.05 28.45
CA GLY A 87 -38.21 -10.74 29.46
C GLY A 87 -37.49 -10.47 30.78
N ARG A 88 -37.12 -9.21 31.07
CA ARG A 88 -37.04 -8.71 32.45
C ARG A 88 -36.95 -7.18 32.53
N ARG A 89 -37.94 -6.65 33.23
CA ARG A 89 -38.22 -5.28 33.65
C ARG A 89 -37.40 -4.96 34.90
N TRP A 90 -36.74 -3.80 34.94
CA TRP A 90 -36.37 -3.12 36.19
C TRP A 90 -36.48 -1.61 35.98
N GLU A 91 -37.41 -1.02 36.73
CA GLU A 91 -37.59 0.41 36.96
C GLU A 91 -36.71 0.87 38.14
N SER A 92 -36.55 2.19 38.26
CA SER A 92 -36.01 2.99 39.39
C SER A 92 -34.47 3.07 39.48
N GLY A 93 -33.85 4.22 39.73
CA GLY A 93 -34.31 5.59 39.96
C GLY A 93 -33.09 6.52 40.08
N GLU A 94 -33.26 7.80 39.72
CA GLU A 94 -32.32 8.87 40.04
C GLU A 94 -32.28 9.13 41.56
N PRO A 95 -31.19 9.74 42.07
CA PRO A 95 -31.30 11.19 42.29
C PRO A 95 -30.05 12.02 41.93
N GLN A 96 -30.36 13.28 41.62
CA GLN A 96 -29.50 14.43 41.34
C GLN A 96 -28.47 14.74 42.44
N ALA A 97 -27.33 15.29 42.03
CA ALA A 97 -26.52 16.16 42.87
C ALA A 97 -25.96 17.33 42.06
N HIS A 98 -26.27 18.54 42.54
CA HIS A 98 -25.81 19.83 42.06
C HIS A 98 -24.29 20.01 42.24
N GLY A 99 -23.64 20.63 41.26
CA GLY A 99 -22.26 21.10 41.36
C GLY A 99 -21.98 22.18 40.32
N SER A 100 -22.21 23.42 40.71
CA SER A 100 -21.93 24.64 39.96
C SER A 100 -20.44 24.80 39.65
N TYR A 101 -20.08 24.94 38.37
CA TYR A 101 -18.82 25.57 37.98
C TYR A 101 -19.07 26.60 36.87
N GLN A 102 -18.52 27.78 37.12
CA GLN A 102 -18.61 28.98 36.30
C GLN A 102 -17.88 28.82 34.97
N SER A 103 -18.44 29.42 33.92
CA SER A 103 -17.91 29.53 32.56
C SER A 103 -16.53 30.22 32.51
N PRO A 104 -15.78 30.15 31.40
CA PRO A 104 -16.03 31.15 30.36
C PRO A 104 -15.77 30.70 28.90
N ILE A 105 -16.19 31.59 27.99
CA ILE A 105 -15.85 31.71 26.57
C ILE A 105 -16.74 30.91 25.60
N THR A 106 -17.92 31.48 25.36
CA THR A 106 -18.72 31.21 24.17
C THR A 106 -18.02 31.78 22.94
N TYR A 107 -17.32 30.94 22.18
CA TYR A 107 -16.97 31.26 20.80
C TYR A 107 -18.25 31.22 19.95
N GLN A 108 -18.85 32.38 19.72
CA GLN A 108 -19.83 32.56 18.65
C GLN A 108 -19.10 32.42 17.31
N HIS A 109 -19.22 31.26 16.66
CA HIS A 109 -18.80 31.09 15.28
C HIS A 109 -19.83 31.73 14.34
N PRO A 110 -19.41 32.63 13.42
CA PRO A 110 -20.29 33.23 12.45
C PRO A 110 -20.33 32.36 11.19
N TRP A 111 -21.26 31.42 11.10
CA TRP A 111 -21.69 30.87 9.82
C TRP A 111 -23.12 31.32 9.57
N ARG A 112 -23.25 32.58 9.11
CA ARG A 112 -24.46 33.03 8.42
C ARG A 112 -24.52 32.36 7.05
N SER A 113 -25.72 31.93 6.69
CA SER A 113 -26.12 31.26 5.46
C SER A 113 -25.45 31.82 4.20
N ILE A 114 -24.81 30.94 3.45
CA ILE A 114 -24.44 31.19 2.04
C ILE A 114 -25.73 31.08 1.24
N GLU A 115 -26.49 32.17 1.18
CA GLU A 115 -27.64 32.35 0.26
C GLU A 115 -27.33 33.40 -0.82
N TYR A 116 -26.06 33.74 -1.06
CA TYR A 116 -25.66 34.87 -1.91
C TYR A 116 -24.78 34.49 -3.12
N GLU A 117 -24.86 33.26 -3.63
CA GLU A 117 -24.22 32.87 -4.91
C GLU A 117 -25.20 32.57 -6.05
N ASP A 118 -26.50 32.81 -5.86
CA ASP A 118 -27.53 32.46 -6.87
C ASP A 118 -27.79 33.56 -7.93
N GLN A 119 -27.03 34.65 -7.93
CA GLN A 119 -27.29 35.81 -8.80
C GLN A 119 -26.27 36.06 -9.92
N LEU A 120 -25.15 35.33 -10.00
CA LEU A 120 -24.11 35.57 -11.01
C LEU A 120 -24.12 34.64 -12.23
N TYR A 121 -25.11 33.76 -12.39
CA TYR A 121 -25.20 32.81 -13.52
C TYR A 121 -26.19 33.20 -14.65
N ARG A 122 -26.74 34.42 -14.66
CA ARG A 122 -27.63 34.88 -15.74
C ARG A 122 -26.84 35.45 -16.92
N GLY A 123 -26.33 34.58 -17.79
CA GLY A 123 -25.74 35.03 -19.06
C GLY A 123 -25.17 33.97 -19.99
N ARG A 124 -25.21 32.68 -19.63
CA ARG A 124 -24.81 31.60 -20.54
C ARG A 124 -26.04 31.05 -21.24
N GLN A 125 -26.10 31.20 -22.57
CA GLN A 125 -27.08 30.49 -23.40
C GLN A 125 -26.97 28.99 -23.12
N MET A 126 -28.02 28.44 -22.53
CA MET A 126 -28.13 27.02 -22.24
C MET A 126 -28.41 26.26 -23.53
N SER A 127 -27.57 25.26 -23.83
CA SER A 127 -27.94 24.18 -24.74
C SER A 127 -29.25 23.52 -24.28
N PRO A 128 -30.05 22.92 -25.18
CA PRO A 128 -31.37 22.40 -24.86
C PRO A 128 -31.31 21.45 -23.66
N SER A 129 -31.90 21.85 -22.54
CA SER A 129 -32.05 21.02 -21.36
C SER A 129 -33.05 19.91 -21.67
N THR A 130 -32.59 18.66 -21.73
CA THR A 130 -33.48 17.51 -21.68
C THR A 130 -34.26 17.55 -20.35
N ILE A 131 -35.49 17.03 -20.35
CA ILE A 131 -36.37 16.89 -19.16
C ILE A 131 -35.67 16.13 -18.01
N LEU A 132 -34.58 15.42 -18.31
CA LEU A 132 -33.61 14.89 -17.38
C LEU A 132 -32.59 15.97 -16.98
N ARG A 133 -32.98 16.87 -16.07
CA ARG A 133 -32.07 17.87 -15.44
C ARG A 133 -30.95 17.25 -14.58
N ARG A 134 -30.86 15.92 -14.49
CA ARG A 134 -29.84 15.16 -13.74
C ARG A 134 -28.91 14.47 -14.73
N GLY A 135 -27.61 14.46 -14.42
CA GLY A 135 -26.58 13.86 -15.28
C GLY A 135 -26.96 12.44 -15.73
N GLN A 136 -26.70 12.11 -16.98
CA GLN A 136 -27.09 10.84 -17.63
C GLN A 136 -26.53 9.56 -16.97
N SER A 137 -25.67 9.67 -15.95
CA SER A 137 -24.90 8.56 -15.39
C SER A 137 -25.64 7.76 -14.30
N ASP A 138 -26.73 8.27 -13.72
CA ASP A 138 -27.61 7.53 -12.78
C ASP A 138 -29.09 7.89 -13.00
N PRO A 139 -29.72 7.41 -14.08
CA PRO A 139 -31.09 7.75 -14.43
C PRO A 139 -32.14 7.19 -13.47
N PHE A 140 -31.77 6.24 -12.61
CA PHE A 140 -32.68 5.58 -11.67
C PHE A 140 -32.45 6.00 -10.21
N ASN A 141 -31.50 6.92 -9.95
CA ASN A 141 -31.16 7.39 -8.62
C ASN A 141 -30.85 6.21 -7.67
N THR A 142 -30.07 5.25 -8.16
CA THR A 142 -29.73 4.01 -7.42
C THR A 142 -28.49 4.17 -6.55
N LEU A 143 -27.71 5.23 -6.73
CA LEU A 143 -26.50 5.52 -5.96
C LEU A 143 -26.80 6.38 -4.73
N ALA A 144 -25.98 6.25 -3.69
CA ALA A 144 -26.14 7.01 -2.45
C ALA A 144 -25.73 8.51 -2.57
N VAL A 145 -25.09 8.87 -3.67
CA VAL A 145 -24.58 10.22 -3.99
C VAL A 145 -25.00 10.63 -5.40
N GLU A 146 -25.33 11.90 -5.58
CA GLU A 146 -25.69 12.45 -6.89
C GLU A 146 -24.46 12.50 -7.81
N VAL A 147 -24.60 11.99 -9.05
CA VAL A 147 -23.52 12.00 -10.05
C VAL A 147 -23.44 13.37 -10.73
N THR A 148 -22.77 14.29 -10.06
CA THR A 148 -22.37 15.60 -10.60
C THR A 148 -21.21 15.45 -11.62
N PRO A 149 -20.91 16.49 -12.43
CA PRO A 149 -19.72 16.47 -13.30
C PRO A 149 -18.42 16.17 -12.55
N GLU A 150 -18.25 16.73 -11.35
CA GLU A 150 -17.12 16.47 -10.44
C GLU A 150 -17.05 14.99 -10.05
N VAL A 151 -18.16 14.40 -9.61
CA VAL A 151 -18.23 12.98 -9.26
C VAL A 151 -17.88 12.11 -10.46
N ASN A 152 -18.44 12.42 -11.63
CA ASN A 152 -18.17 11.69 -12.85
C ASN A 152 -16.68 11.77 -13.26
N GLU A 153 -16.05 12.94 -13.11
CA GLU A 153 -14.62 13.13 -13.36
C GLU A 153 -13.75 12.26 -12.44
N ILE A 154 -14.04 12.25 -11.13
CA ILE A 154 -13.31 11.44 -10.14
C ILE A 154 -13.48 9.94 -10.42
N VAL A 155 -14.71 9.50 -10.67
CA VAL A 155 -15.02 8.09 -10.98
C VAL A 155 -14.35 7.65 -12.28
N SER A 156 -14.41 8.49 -13.32
CA SER A 156 -13.76 8.21 -14.62
C SER A 156 -12.25 8.14 -14.45
N PHE A 157 -11.63 9.06 -13.71
CA PHE A 157 -10.20 9.00 -13.40
C PHE A 157 -9.82 7.70 -12.69
N PHE A 158 -10.59 7.27 -11.69
CA PHE A 158 -10.29 6.02 -10.99
C PHE A 158 -10.37 4.82 -11.95
N ARG A 159 -11.44 4.72 -12.74
CA ARG A 159 -11.65 3.63 -13.69
C ARG A 159 -10.59 3.59 -14.78
N ASP A 160 -10.34 4.74 -15.40
CA ASP A 160 -9.55 4.83 -16.63
C ASP A 160 -8.05 5.03 -16.36
N THR A 161 -7.67 5.47 -15.16
CA THR A 161 -6.26 5.71 -14.81
C THR A 161 -5.81 4.84 -13.65
N MET A 162 -6.50 4.87 -12.51
CA MET A 162 -6.01 4.15 -11.32
C MET A 162 -6.08 2.63 -11.47
N ILE A 163 -7.22 2.09 -11.93
CA ILE A 163 -7.36 0.65 -12.16
C ILE A 163 -6.33 0.16 -13.20
N LEU A 164 -6.09 0.93 -14.26
CA LEU A 164 -5.08 0.60 -15.26
C LEU A 164 -3.67 0.66 -14.69
N ALA A 165 -3.36 1.63 -13.82
CA ALA A 165 -2.06 1.70 -13.17
C ALA A 165 -1.78 0.45 -12.31
N PHE A 166 -2.80 -0.09 -11.62
CA PHE A 166 -2.67 -1.38 -10.93
C PHE A 166 -2.47 -2.54 -11.93
N TYR A 167 -3.22 -2.54 -13.04
CA TYR A 167 -3.11 -3.54 -14.11
C TYR A 167 -1.73 -3.61 -14.77
N GLU A 168 -1.06 -2.47 -14.91
CA GLU A 168 0.26 -2.35 -15.52
C GLU A 168 1.41 -2.71 -14.58
N THR A 169 1.12 -2.94 -13.29
CA THR A 169 2.16 -3.42 -12.38
C THR A 169 2.62 -4.82 -12.78
N ARG A 170 3.95 -5.02 -12.80
CA ARG A 170 4.54 -6.36 -12.95
C ARG A 170 4.24 -7.29 -11.77
N TRP A 171 3.57 -6.76 -10.74
CA TRP A 171 3.41 -7.32 -9.41
C TRP A 171 2.18 -8.20 -9.24
N GLU A 172 1.35 -8.41 -10.26
CA GLU A 172 0.03 -8.99 -10.03
C GLU A 172 -0.28 -10.14 -10.99
N THR A 173 -0.16 -11.36 -10.46
CA THR A 173 -0.34 -12.63 -11.19
C THR A 173 -1.78 -12.88 -11.63
N SER A 174 -2.75 -12.13 -11.10
CA SER A 174 -4.12 -12.10 -11.64
C SER A 174 -4.63 -10.67 -11.78
N LYS A 175 -4.19 -10.02 -12.87
CA LYS A 175 -4.68 -8.69 -13.27
C LYS A 175 -6.21 -8.59 -13.26
N ALA A 176 -6.90 -9.67 -13.64
CA ALA A 176 -8.36 -9.74 -13.61
C ALA A 176 -8.94 -9.74 -12.17
N ALA A 177 -8.27 -10.40 -11.22
CA ALA A 177 -8.67 -10.40 -9.82
C ALA A 177 -8.58 -9.01 -9.20
N ILE A 178 -7.48 -8.28 -9.44
CA ILE A 178 -7.31 -6.94 -8.88
C ILE A 178 -8.27 -5.92 -9.49
N VAL A 179 -8.47 -5.96 -10.82
CA VAL A 179 -9.48 -5.13 -11.47
C VAL A 179 -10.86 -5.42 -10.87
N SER A 180 -11.21 -6.70 -10.71
CA SER A 180 -12.50 -7.10 -10.13
C SER A 180 -12.64 -6.62 -8.69
N MET A 181 -11.59 -6.78 -7.87
CA MET A 181 -11.57 -6.34 -6.47
C MET A 181 -11.74 -4.82 -6.37
N HIS A 182 -10.94 -4.04 -7.10
CA HIS A 182 -11.06 -2.58 -7.09
C HIS A 182 -12.41 -2.11 -7.60
N TRP A 183 -12.92 -2.73 -8.67
CA TRP A 183 -14.25 -2.41 -9.19
C TRP A 183 -15.36 -2.69 -8.16
N GLN A 184 -15.30 -3.85 -7.50
CA GLN A 184 -16.23 -4.21 -6.43
C GLN A 184 -16.15 -3.21 -5.27
N SER A 185 -14.95 -2.75 -4.90
CA SER A 185 -14.79 -1.71 -3.87
C SER A 185 -15.46 -0.39 -4.24
N ILE A 186 -15.45 0.01 -5.52
CA ILE A 186 -16.18 1.22 -5.97
C ILE A 186 -17.68 0.99 -5.79
N VAL A 187 -18.19 -0.11 -6.34
CA VAL A 187 -19.63 -0.41 -6.31
C VAL A 187 -20.12 -0.44 -4.87
N GLN A 188 -19.40 -1.13 -3.99
CA GLN A 188 -19.72 -1.19 -2.57
C GLN A 188 -19.66 0.19 -1.90
N ALA A 189 -18.63 1.00 -2.18
CA ALA A 189 -18.52 2.33 -1.61
C ALA A 189 -19.70 3.23 -1.99
N LEU A 190 -20.22 3.12 -3.21
CA LEU A 190 -21.32 3.96 -3.71
C LEU A 190 -22.72 3.59 -3.16
N HIS A 191 -22.86 2.46 -2.47
CA HIS A 191 -24.13 2.06 -1.83
C HIS A 191 -24.37 2.71 -0.47
N ASP A 192 -23.31 3.19 0.20
CA ASP A 192 -23.40 3.84 1.50
C ASP A 192 -22.95 5.29 1.40
N ARG A 193 -23.80 6.26 1.75
CA ARG A 193 -23.52 7.69 1.50
C ARG A 193 -22.22 8.17 2.18
N GLY A 194 -21.99 7.78 3.43
CA GLY A 194 -20.78 8.16 4.17
C GLY A 194 -19.52 7.62 3.50
N SER A 195 -19.53 6.32 3.19
CA SER A 195 -18.45 5.63 2.48
C SER A 195 -18.22 6.18 1.07
N ALA A 196 -19.28 6.48 0.33
CA ALA A 196 -19.24 7.04 -1.01
C ALA A 196 -18.52 8.39 -1.01
N LEU A 197 -18.91 9.29 -0.10
CA LEU A 197 -18.27 10.60 0.06
C LEU A 197 -16.82 10.47 0.51
N GLY A 198 -16.50 9.55 1.42
CA GLY A 198 -15.12 9.28 1.83
C GLY A 198 -14.26 8.77 0.67
N TRP A 199 -14.81 7.86 -0.15
CA TRP A 199 -14.17 7.35 -1.35
C TRP A 199 -13.97 8.44 -2.40
N LEU A 200 -14.94 9.32 -2.61
CA LEU A 200 -14.84 10.47 -3.50
C LEU A 200 -13.80 11.49 -3.01
N GLY A 201 -13.77 11.77 -1.70
CA GLY A 201 -12.76 12.61 -1.06
C GLY A 201 -11.35 12.07 -1.31
N ARG A 202 -11.14 10.77 -1.06
CA ARG A 202 -9.85 10.10 -1.29
C ARG A 202 -9.39 10.21 -2.74
N ASN A 203 -10.21 9.73 -3.67
CA ASN A 203 -9.81 9.64 -5.08
C ASN A 203 -9.81 11.00 -5.77
N GLY A 204 -10.66 11.94 -5.33
CA GLY A 204 -10.57 13.34 -5.71
C GLY A 204 -9.24 13.96 -5.29
N GLN A 205 -8.77 13.67 -4.08
CA GLN A 205 -7.46 14.16 -3.64
C GLN A 205 -6.30 13.51 -4.41
N ILE A 206 -6.39 12.23 -4.77
CA ILE A 206 -5.40 11.60 -5.67
C ILE A 206 -5.40 12.31 -7.04
N LEU A 207 -6.57 12.52 -7.64
CA LEU A 207 -6.70 13.24 -8.91
C LEU A 207 -6.14 14.66 -8.80
N SER A 208 -6.39 15.36 -7.70
CA SER A 208 -5.88 16.72 -7.49
C SER A 208 -4.34 16.75 -7.41
N ILE A 209 -3.70 15.76 -6.78
CA ILE A 209 -2.25 15.63 -6.71
C ILE A 209 -1.66 15.44 -8.12
N VAL A 210 -2.26 14.55 -8.92
CA VAL A 210 -1.76 14.20 -10.25
C VAL A 210 -1.99 15.33 -11.27
N SER A 211 -3.19 15.92 -11.26
CA SER A 211 -3.59 16.95 -12.23
C SER A 211 -3.25 18.38 -11.81
N LYS A 212 -2.95 18.61 -10.52
CA LYS A 212 -2.83 19.94 -9.90
C LYS A 212 -4.09 20.81 -10.05
N ASN A 213 -5.26 20.17 -10.20
CA ASN A 213 -6.53 20.85 -10.37
C ASN A 213 -7.13 21.28 -9.02
N LYS A 214 -7.14 22.60 -8.76
CA LYS A 214 -7.69 23.19 -7.52
C LYS A 214 -9.20 22.94 -7.35
N ARG A 215 -9.99 22.88 -8.44
CA ARG A 215 -11.43 22.62 -8.37
C ARG A 215 -11.69 21.23 -7.78
N VAL A 216 -10.98 20.22 -8.28
CA VAL A 216 -11.07 18.84 -7.78
C VAL A 216 -10.58 18.75 -6.33
N GLN A 217 -9.51 19.50 -5.98
CA GLN A 217 -9.04 19.58 -4.59
C GLN A 217 -10.12 20.10 -3.64
N LEU A 218 -10.81 21.18 -4.01
CA LEU A 218 -11.90 21.75 -3.20
C LEU A 218 -13.09 20.79 -3.10
N ALA A 219 -13.45 20.11 -4.19
CA ALA A 219 -14.49 19.08 -4.18
C ALA A 219 -14.11 17.91 -3.25
N ALA A 220 -12.86 17.44 -3.30
CA ALA A 220 -12.36 16.40 -2.43
C ALA A 220 -12.48 16.80 -0.94
N LEU A 221 -12.05 18.01 -0.59
CA LEU A 221 -12.18 18.54 0.78
C LEU A 221 -13.65 18.62 1.23
N LYS A 222 -14.55 19.08 0.35
CA LYS A 222 -15.99 19.10 0.60
C LYS A 222 -16.52 17.70 0.91
N TYR A 223 -16.23 16.71 0.06
CA TYR A 223 -16.71 15.34 0.26
C TYR A 223 -16.13 14.71 1.54
N THR A 224 -14.87 14.97 1.87
CA THR A 224 -14.26 14.52 3.13
C THR A 224 -14.98 15.13 4.33
N THR A 225 -15.27 16.43 4.30
CA THR A 225 -15.95 17.13 5.41
C THR A 225 -17.35 16.57 5.64
N GLU A 226 -18.13 16.38 4.57
CA GLU A 226 -19.47 15.79 4.65
C GLU A 226 -19.41 14.32 5.12
N SER A 227 -18.45 13.55 4.62
CA SER A 227 -18.26 12.15 5.03
C SER A 227 -17.91 12.02 6.52
N THR A 228 -17.06 12.90 7.05
CA THR A 228 -16.71 12.97 8.47
C THR A 228 -17.90 13.35 9.34
N ALA A 229 -18.75 14.28 8.89
CA ALA A 229 -19.97 14.65 9.61
C ALA A 229 -20.94 13.46 9.71
N ILE A 230 -21.10 12.69 8.61
CA ILE A 230 -21.92 11.47 8.62
C ILE A 230 -21.33 10.41 9.56
N LEU A 231 -20.01 10.20 9.51
CA LEU A 231 -19.35 9.25 10.41
C LEU A 231 -19.60 9.62 11.87
N ARG A 232 -19.47 10.90 12.22
CA ARG A 232 -19.71 11.36 13.60
C ARG A 232 -21.10 10.99 14.11
N VAL A 233 -22.15 11.29 13.34
CA VAL A 233 -23.52 10.94 13.71
C VAL A 233 -23.69 9.43 13.87
N ARG A 234 -23.06 8.63 13.01
CA ARG A 234 -23.09 7.16 13.14
C ARG A 234 -22.40 6.68 14.41
N LEU A 235 -21.23 7.21 14.73
CA LEU A 235 -20.49 6.84 15.94
C LEU A 235 -21.26 7.19 17.22
N GLU A 236 -22.01 8.28 17.22
CA GLU A 236 -22.87 8.68 18.35
C GLU A 236 -24.07 7.72 18.55
N GLN A 237 -24.50 7.04 17.49
CA GLN A 237 -25.65 6.12 17.51
C GLN A 237 -25.25 4.64 17.63
N ALA A 238 -24.03 4.29 17.24
CA ALA A 238 -23.56 2.92 17.16
C ALA A 238 -23.13 2.37 18.53
N THR A 239 -23.69 1.22 18.92
CA THR A 239 -23.19 0.45 20.06
C THR A 239 -21.96 -0.39 19.70
N GLU A 240 -21.91 -0.89 18.47
CA GLU A 240 -20.77 -1.59 17.89
C GLU A 240 -20.51 -1.11 16.45
N LEU A 241 -19.24 -1.08 16.05
CA LEU A 241 -18.84 -0.71 14.70
C LEU A 241 -18.85 -1.92 13.76
N SER A 242 -19.46 -1.75 12.60
CA SER A 242 -19.57 -2.77 11.56
C SER A 242 -18.36 -2.78 10.60
N GLU A 243 -18.30 -3.77 9.70
CA GLU A 243 -17.33 -3.76 8.59
C GLU A 243 -17.53 -2.57 7.63
N THR A 244 -18.78 -2.11 7.47
CA THR A 244 -19.08 -0.92 6.66
C THR A 244 -18.49 0.32 7.32
N ASP A 245 -18.57 0.42 8.65
CA ASP A 245 -17.95 1.52 9.39
C ASP A 245 -16.42 1.45 9.29
N GLN A 246 -15.83 0.26 9.38
CA GLN A 246 -14.39 0.07 9.17
C GLN A 246 -13.94 0.58 7.80
N TRP A 247 -14.71 0.25 6.76
CA TRP A 247 -14.44 0.71 5.40
C TRP A 247 -14.57 2.23 5.29
N HIS A 248 -15.65 2.82 5.83
CA HIS A 248 -15.86 4.26 5.87
C HIS A 248 -14.69 4.99 6.55
N ILE A 249 -14.30 4.54 7.75
CA ILE A 249 -13.16 5.08 8.50
C ILE A 249 -11.86 4.90 7.71
N SER A 250 -11.67 3.78 7.03
CA SER A 250 -10.47 3.53 6.20
C SER A 250 -10.38 4.48 5.00
N MET A 251 -11.51 4.82 4.37
CA MET A 251 -11.55 5.82 3.29
C MET A 251 -11.18 7.21 3.79
N LEU A 252 -11.75 7.64 4.92
CA LEU A 252 -11.40 8.91 5.56
C LEU A 252 -9.94 8.94 5.97
N TRP A 253 -9.43 7.88 6.60
CA TRP A 253 -8.03 7.78 7.02
C TRP A 253 -7.07 7.97 5.84
N GLY A 254 -7.28 7.22 4.75
CA GLY A 254 -6.48 7.36 3.53
C GLY A 254 -6.55 8.77 2.93
N THR A 255 -7.71 9.42 3.05
CA THR A 255 -7.91 10.80 2.58
C THR A 255 -7.13 11.81 3.41
N GLU A 256 -7.20 11.73 4.73
CA GLU A 256 -6.47 12.64 5.63
C GLU A 256 -4.95 12.48 5.50
N ILE A 257 -4.46 11.25 5.25
CA ILE A 257 -3.03 11.02 4.90
C ILE A 257 -2.65 11.79 3.64
N LEU A 258 -3.47 11.73 2.58
CA LEU A 258 -3.20 12.43 1.31
C LEU A 258 -3.31 13.95 1.43
N PHE A 259 -4.17 14.46 2.31
CA PHE A 259 -4.23 15.86 2.68
C PHE A 259 -3.09 16.30 3.62
N ARG A 260 -2.31 15.35 4.14
CA ARG A 260 -1.28 15.56 5.16
C ARG A 260 -1.85 16.17 6.45
N ASN A 261 -3.10 15.86 6.77
CA ASN A 261 -3.74 16.25 8.02
C ASN A 261 -3.42 15.22 9.11
N LEU A 262 -2.31 15.45 9.82
CA LEU A 262 -1.76 14.48 10.76
C LEU A 262 -2.74 14.13 11.89
N ASP A 263 -3.40 15.13 12.48
CA ASP A 263 -4.26 14.93 13.64
C ASP A 263 -5.47 14.05 13.30
N ALA A 264 -6.15 14.37 12.19
CA ALA A 264 -7.29 13.58 11.72
C ALA A 264 -6.85 12.18 11.26
N ALA A 265 -5.71 12.07 10.58
CA ALA A 265 -5.17 10.77 10.17
C ALA A 265 -4.85 9.88 11.38
N LEU A 266 -4.22 10.41 12.43
CA LEU A 266 -3.98 9.67 13.67
C LEU A 266 -5.27 9.31 14.40
N TYR A 267 -6.28 10.18 14.37
CA TYR A 267 -7.58 9.90 14.96
C TYR A 267 -8.25 8.69 14.31
N HIS A 268 -8.37 8.69 12.98
CA HIS A 268 -8.94 7.57 12.23
C HIS A 268 -8.08 6.30 12.33
N GLY A 269 -6.75 6.43 12.28
CA GLY A 269 -5.84 5.30 12.47
C GLY A 269 -6.02 4.60 13.82
N ARG A 270 -6.20 5.35 14.90
CA ARG A 270 -6.49 4.78 16.23
C ARG A 270 -7.85 4.08 16.30
N MET A 271 -8.86 4.59 15.59
CA MET A 271 -10.15 3.91 15.49
C MET A 271 -10.01 2.56 14.77
N ILE A 272 -9.35 2.54 13.62
CA ILE A 272 -9.07 1.31 12.86
C ILE A 272 -8.29 0.32 13.70
N LYS A 273 -7.25 0.77 14.41
CA LYS A 273 -6.47 -0.08 15.32
C LYS A 273 -7.37 -0.83 16.30
N ARG A 274 -8.23 -0.11 17.03
CA ARG A 274 -9.16 -0.71 18.02
C ARG A 274 -10.08 -1.74 17.38
N MET A 275 -10.59 -1.46 16.18
CA MET A 275 -11.46 -2.40 15.46
C MET A 275 -10.72 -3.68 15.08
N VAL A 276 -9.52 -3.56 14.52
CA VAL A 276 -8.68 -4.69 14.11
C VAL A 276 -8.21 -5.51 15.32
N GLU A 277 -7.86 -4.86 16.42
CA GLU A 277 -7.52 -5.53 17.68
C GLU A 277 -8.71 -6.33 18.22
N LYS A 278 -9.91 -5.74 18.27
CA LYS A 278 -11.15 -6.45 18.65
C LYS A 278 -11.47 -7.63 17.73
N GLN A 279 -11.23 -7.50 16.42
CA GLN A 279 -11.38 -8.62 15.48
C GLN A 279 -10.36 -9.73 15.74
N ALA A 280 -9.13 -9.36 16.08
CA ALA A 280 -8.07 -10.32 16.40
C ALA A 280 -8.36 -11.08 17.70
N GLU A 281 -8.89 -10.40 18.72
CA GLU A 281 -9.33 -11.02 19.98
C GLU A 281 -10.48 -12.02 19.77
N LYS A 282 -11.36 -11.73 18.82
CA LYS A 282 -12.48 -12.61 18.44
C LYS A 282 -12.11 -13.68 17.40
N SER A 283 -10.85 -13.75 16.96
CA SER A 283 -10.39 -14.63 15.86
C SER A 283 -11.16 -14.44 14.55
N THR A 284 -11.68 -13.23 14.29
CA THR A 284 -12.39 -12.86 13.06
C THR A 284 -11.58 -11.95 12.14
N LEU A 285 -10.31 -11.70 12.48
CA LEU A 285 -9.45 -10.80 11.70
C LEU A 285 -9.19 -11.34 10.28
N ASN A 286 -9.65 -10.59 9.28
CA ASN A 286 -9.31 -10.85 7.88
C ASN A 286 -7.90 -10.32 7.56
N LEU A 287 -6.93 -11.22 7.44
CA LEU A 287 -5.52 -10.88 7.19
C LEU A 287 -5.27 -10.17 5.84
N ILE A 288 -6.15 -10.36 4.85
CA ILE A 288 -6.05 -9.69 3.56
C ILE A 288 -6.49 -8.23 3.69
N ALA A 289 -7.63 -7.98 4.34
CA ALA A 289 -8.09 -6.62 4.64
C ALA A 289 -7.08 -5.89 5.54
N PHE A 290 -6.54 -6.59 6.53
CA PHE A 290 -5.54 -6.04 7.45
C PHE A 290 -4.24 -5.64 6.73
N ARG A 291 -3.82 -6.36 5.69
CA ARG A 291 -2.66 -5.95 4.87
C ARG A 291 -2.87 -4.57 4.24
N TYR A 292 -4.07 -4.26 3.75
CA TYR A 292 -4.38 -2.93 3.19
C TYR A 292 -4.37 -1.82 4.26
N ILE A 293 -4.76 -2.15 5.49
CA ILE A 293 -4.64 -1.25 6.64
C ILE A 293 -3.17 -0.94 6.94
N LEU A 294 -2.30 -1.95 6.94
CA LEU A 294 -0.85 -1.78 7.11
C LEU A 294 -0.21 -0.96 5.97
N TYR A 295 -0.73 -1.08 4.74
CA TYR A 295 -0.31 -0.24 3.62
C TYR A 295 -0.54 1.25 3.92
N TYR A 296 -1.73 1.63 4.41
CA TYR A 296 -2.01 3.01 4.80
C TYR A 296 -1.19 3.47 6.00
N ASP A 297 -1.04 2.63 7.01
CA ASP A 297 -0.24 2.98 8.18
C ASP A 297 1.23 3.22 7.82
N THR A 298 1.78 2.40 6.93
CA THR A 298 3.12 2.63 6.38
C THR A 298 3.23 3.97 5.65
N HIS A 299 2.22 4.35 4.86
CA HIS A 299 2.22 5.67 4.18
C HIS A 299 2.04 6.83 5.15
N LEU A 300 1.19 6.70 6.17
CA LEU A 300 1.08 7.66 7.26
C LEU A 300 2.46 7.90 7.89
N CYS A 301 3.12 6.83 8.33
CA CYS A 301 4.41 6.91 9.00
C CYS A 301 5.48 7.54 8.11
N THR A 302 5.56 7.11 6.85
CA THR A 302 6.63 7.56 5.94
C THR A 302 6.39 8.95 5.35
N MET A 303 5.14 9.33 5.06
CA MET A 303 4.84 10.65 4.48
C MET A 303 4.87 11.76 5.52
N LEU A 304 4.45 11.46 6.76
CA LEU A 304 4.34 12.44 7.85
C LEU A 304 5.44 12.28 8.90
N MET A 305 6.33 11.29 8.74
CA MET A 305 7.44 10.99 9.66
C MET A 305 6.97 10.84 11.11
N VAL A 306 5.95 10.01 11.30
CA VAL A 306 5.34 9.71 12.60
C VAL A 306 5.43 8.24 12.94
N ARG A 307 5.27 7.92 14.22
CA ARG A 307 5.19 6.55 14.71
C ARG A 307 3.89 5.89 14.23
N SER A 308 4.01 4.59 13.97
CA SER A 308 2.92 3.70 13.61
C SER A 308 1.85 3.66 14.70
N VAL A 309 0.57 3.53 14.28
CA VAL A 309 -0.50 3.24 15.23
C VAL A 309 -0.44 1.78 15.70
N PHE A 310 0.09 0.88 14.87
CA PHE A 310 0.29 -0.54 15.19
C PHE A 310 1.69 -0.83 15.76
N ASP A 311 1.80 -1.91 16.53
CA ASP A 311 3.10 -2.41 16.98
C ASP A 311 3.70 -3.36 15.93
N TYR A 312 4.68 -2.85 15.18
CA TYR A 312 5.38 -3.60 14.15
C TYR A 312 6.52 -4.49 14.66
N PHE A 313 6.90 -4.39 15.94
CA PHE A 313 7.95 -5.24 16.51
C PHE A 313 7.41 -6.56 17.00
N LYS A 314 6.16 -6.59 17.48
CA LYS A 314 5.57 -7.81 18.05
C LYS A 314 4.17 -8.08 17.53
N TRP A 315 3.23 -7.17 17.76
CA TRP A 315 1.82 -7.45 17.49
C TRP A 315 1.52 -7.76 16.01
N VAL A 316 2.01 -6.95 15.06
CA VAL A 316 1.78 -7.19 13.62
C VAL A 316 2.45 -8.48 13.13
N PRO A 317 3.74 -8.74 13.38
CA PRO A 317 4.38 -10.02 13.05
C PRO A 317 3.60 -11.23 13.58
N ASP A 318 3.14 -11.18 14.83
CA ASP A 318 2.41 -12.28 15.47
C ASP A 318 1.12 -12.65 14.70
N LYS A 319 0.40 -11.67 14.13
CA LYS A 319 -0.81 -11.94 13.34
C LYS A 319 -0.53 -12.67 12.04
N TYR A 320 0.66 -12.49 11.47
CA TYR A 320 1.02 -13.09 10.19
C TYR A 320 1.91 -14.33 10.31
N LYS A 321 2.37 -14.67 11.53
CA LYS A 321 3.22 -15.83 11.80
C LYS A 321 2.66 -17.15 11.24
N VAL A 322 1.34 -17.30 11.19
CA VAL A 322 0.67 -18.48 10.62
C VAL A 322 0.90 -18.64 9.11
N LEU A 323 1.12 -17.53 8.38
CA LEU A 323 1.35 -17.56 6.94
C LEU A 323 2.81 -17.87 6.59
N GLU A 324 3.74 -17.63 7.51
CA GLU A 324 5.18 -17.73 7.26
C GLU A 324 5.60 -19.11 6.75
N PRO A 325 5.23 -20.24 7.36
CA PRO A 325 5.70 -21.56 6.90
C PRO A 325 5.19 -21.90 5.49
N VAL A 326 3.93 -21.56 5.21
CA VAL A 326 3.30 -21.80 3.91
C VAL A 326 3.97 -20.93 2.84
N ALA A 327 4.14 -19.64 3.10
CA ALA A 327 4.74 -18.73 2.14
C ALA A 327 6.22 -19.06 1.87
N THR A 328 7.00 -19.31 2.92
CA THR A 328 8.43 -19.62 2.81
C THR A 328 8.70 -20.95 2.10
N SER A 329 7.75 -21.91 2.14
CA SER A 329 7.86 -23.15 1.34
C SER A 329 7.90 -22.93 -0.17
N PHE A 330 7.44 -21.77 -0.65
CA PHE A 330 7.51 -21.38 -2.06
C PHE A 330 8.75 -20.57 -2.41
N MET A 331 9.56 -20.16 -1.43
CA MET A 331 10.79 -19.42 -1.69
C MET A 331 11.78 -20.29 -2.48
N LYS A 332 12.50 -19.67 -3.42
CA LYS A 332 13.49 -20.35 -4.25
C LYS A 332 14.89 -20.26 -3.68
N LEU A 333 15.18 -19.20 -2.94
CA LEU A 333 16.44 -19.06 -2.25
C LEU A 333 16.39 -19.79 -0.90
N PRO A 334 17.40 -20.62 -0.57
CA PRO A 334 17.43 -21.38 0.68
C PRO A 334 17.21 -20.50 1.91
N THR A 335 16.54 -21.06 2.92
CA THR A 335 16.41 -20.45 4.25
C THR A 335 17.66 -20.65 5.11
N GLU A 336 18.38 -21.75 4.88
CA GLU A 336 19.49 -22.22 5.69
C GLU A 336 20.71 -22.50 4.81
N GLY A 337 21.90 -22.20 5.36
CA GLY A 337 23.20 -22.33 4.70
C GLY A 337 23.76 -20.98 4.28
N GLU A 338 24.94 -20.62 4.79
CA GLU A 338 25.85 -19.54 4.36
C GLU A 338 25.24 -18.50 3.41
N ASP A 339 24.18 -17.81 3.84
CA ASP A 339 23.61 -16.75 3.02
C ASP A 339 24.61 -15.59 3.12
N ASP A 340 25.55 -15.53 2.18
CA ASP A 340 26.51 -14.43 2.04
C ASP A 340 25.83 -13.06 2.17
N ALA A 341 24.55 -12.96 1.77
CA ALA A 341 23.78 -11.75 1.94
C ALA A 341 23.39 -11.47 3.40
N ALA A 342 23.17 -12.47 4.24
CA ALA A 342 22.98 -12.26 5.68
C ALA A 342 24.31 -12.10 6.44
N ASN A 343 25.38 -12.74 5.96
CA ASN A 343 26.64 -12.86 6.71
C ASN A 343 27.64 -11.72 6.44
N ASN A 344 27.60 -11.10 5.26
CA ASN A 344 28.51 -10.00 4.89
C ASN A 344 27.84 -8.62 5.11
N LEU A 345 27.25 -8.40 6.28
CA LEU A 345 26.80 -7.07 6.68
C LEU A 345 27.97 -6.25 7.20
N ASP A 346 27.95 -4.95 6.97
CA ASP A 346 28.97 -4.05 7.46
C ASP A 346 29.01 -4.09 9.01
N PRO A 347 30.21 -4.14 9.63
CA PRO A 347 30.34 -4.21 11.09
C PRO A 347 29.73 -3.03 11.85
N SER A 348 29.31 -1.95 11.18
CA SER A 348 28.56 -0.87 11.81
C SER A 348 27.10 -1.21 12.14
N ILE A 349 26.56 -2.32 11.62
CA ILE A 349 25.20 -2.80 11.90
C ILE A 349 25.26 -3.82 13.05
N GLN A 350 25.46 -3.33 14.28
CA GLN A 350 25.59 -4.17 15.49
C GLN A 350 24.33 -4.19 16.36
N SER A 351 23.42 -3.25 16.12
CA SER A 351 22.17 -3.12 16.88
C SER A 351 21.38 -4.43 16.87
N GLU A 352 20.94 -4.87 18.06
CA GLU A 352 20.06 -6.03 18.22
C GLU A 352 18.77 -5.89 17.42
N ILE A 353 18.36 -4.65 17.13
CA ILE A 353 17.20 -4.34 16.31
C ILE A 353 17.57 -4.34 14.82
N LEU A 354 18.59 -3.60 14.39
CA LEU A 354 18.85 -3.44 12.96
C LEU A 354 19.47 -4.67 12.30
N LEU A 355 20.31 -5.42 13.02
CA LEU A 355 20.96 -6.60 12.46
C LEU A 355 19.96 -7.63 11.89
N PRO A 356 18.95 -8.12 12.65
CA PRO A 356 17.97 -9.04 12.11
C PRO A 356 17.12 -8.41 10.99
N LEU A 357 16.78 -7.12 11.09
CA LEU A 357 16.04 -6.41 10.05
C LEU A 357 16.78 -6.36 8.72
N PHE A 358 18.07 -6.01 8.74
CA PHE A 358 18.89 -5.95 7.53
C PHE A 358 19.09 -7.34 6.90
N LYS A 359 19.36 -8.37 7.71
CA LYS A 359 19.47 -9.76 7.25
C LYS A 359 18.18 -10.20 6.55
N GLN A 360 17.05 -10.07 7.24
CA GLN A 360 15.76 -10.45 6.71
C GLN A 360 15.41 -9.66 5.44
N ARG A 361 15.69 -8.35 5.43
CA ARG A 361 15.34 -7.50 4.29
C ARG A 361 16.19 -7.79 3.06
N ARG A 362 17.50 -8.03 3.21
CA ARG A 362 18.36 -8.48 2.09
C ARG A 362 17.81 -9.75 1.47
N ARG A 363 17.44 -10.73 2.30
CA ARG A 363 16.86 -11.98 1.83
C ARG A 363 15.57 -11.76 1.04
N HIS A 364 14.64 -10.98 1.58
CA HIS A 364 13.39 -10.64 0.88
C HIS A 364 13.65 -9.90 -0.44
N MET A 365 14.61 -8.97 -0.49
CA MET A 365 14.96 -8.25 -1.71
C MET A 365 15.61 -9.15 -2.77
N ARG A 366 16.41 -10.13 -2.36
CA ARG A 366 16.97 -11.13 -3.29
C ARG A 366 15.90 -12.04 -3.86
N GLU A 367 15.00 -12.54 -3.01
CA GLU A 367 13.86 -13.36 -3.45
C GLU A 367 13.00 -12.56 -4.44
N TYR A 368 12.73 -11.30 -4.12
CA TYR A 368 11.99 -10.39 -4.97
C TYR A 368 12.67 -10.15 -6.33
N ALA A 369 13.99 -9.91 -6.33
CA ALA A 369 14.78 -9.76 -7.56
C ALA A 369 14.76 -11.03 -8.42
N PHE A 370 14.88 -12.21 -7.79
CA PHE A 370 14.80 -13.50 -8.48
C PHE A 370 13.48 -13.64 -9.27
N TRP A 371 12.35 -13.30 -8.65
CA TRP A 371 11.03 -13.41 -9.29
C TRP A 371 10.78 -12.31 -10.34
N LEU A 372 11.37 -11.13 -10.18
CA LEU A 372 11.32 -10.08 -11.19
C LEU A 372 11.96 -10.48 -12.52
N GLU A 373 13.03 -11.26 -12.47
CA GLU A 373 13.80 -11.66 -13.66
C GLU A 373 13.19 -12.85 -14.42
N ARG A 374 12.41 -13.70 -13.73
CA ARG A 374 12.08 -15.06 -14.22
C ARG A 374 10.61 -15.31 -14.58
N ALA A 375 9.83 -14.25 -14.79
CA ALA A 375 8.37 -14.27 -14.96
C ALA A 375 7.61 -14.27 -13.63
N PHE A 376 7.45 -13.07 -13.08
CA PHE A 376 6.68 -12.79 -11.88
C PHE A 376 5.25 -13.38 -11.91
N GLU A 377 4.66 -13.61 -13.08
CA GLU A 377 3.36 -14.27 -13.25
C GLU A 377 3.30 -15.69 -12.65
N GLU A 378 4.46 -16.34 -12.46
CA GLU A 378 4.59 -17.65 -11.82
C GLU A 378 4.71 -17.57 -10.29
N LEU A 379 4.82 -16.36 -9.72
CA LEU A 379 4.94 -16.17 -8.28
C LEU A 379 3.67 -16.65 -7.57
N ASN A 380 3.87 -17.54 -6.60
CA ASN A 380 2.78 -18.03 -5.79
C ASN A 380 2.10 -16.86 -5.02
N PRO A 381 0.76 -16.73 -5.07
CA PRO A 381 0.04 -15.64 -4.40
C PRO A 381 0.27 -15.57 -2.88
N TYR A 382 0.51 -16.70 -2.21
CA TYR A 382 0.84 -16.72 -0.78
C TYR A 382 2.21 -16.09 -0.52
N LEU A 383 3.22 -16.44 -1.34
CA LEU A 383 4.54 -15.83 -1.24
C LEU A 383 4.50 -14.34 -1.59
N GLN A 384 3.74 -13.96 -2.62
CA GLN A 384 3.54 -12.55 -2.96
C GLN A 384 2.92 -11.76 -1.81
N GLY A 385 1.81 -12.26 -1.24
CA GLY A 385 1.14 -11.63 -0.11
C GLY A 385 2.06 -11.52 1.10
N TRP A 386 2.81 -12.57 1.40
CA TRP A 386 3.81 -12.59 2.46
C TRP A 386 4.93 -11.56 2.27
N LEU A 387 5.56 -11.52 1.09
CA LEU A 387 6.63 -10.55 0.80
C LEU A 387 6.13 -9.10 0.91
N ALA A 388 4.88 -8.84 0.51
CA ALA A 388 4.26 -7.53 0.69
C ALA A 388 4.02 -7.19 2.16
N VAL A 389 3.56 -8.15 2.97
CA VAL A 389 3.41 -7.96 4.44
C VAL A 389 4.77 -7.72 5.09
N CYS A 390 5.79 -8.52 4.77
CA CYS A 390 7.15 -8.33 5.26
C CYS A 390 7.73 -6.96 4.89
N HIS A 391 7.36 -6.42 3.72
CA HIS A 391 7.71 -5.07 3.33
C HIS A 391 7.09 -4.01 4.24
N HIS A 392 5.79 -4.12 4.55
CA HIS A 392 5.11 -3.23 5.50
C HIS A 392 5.68 -3.33 6.91
N ILE A 393 5.91 -4.55 7.40
CA ILE A 393 6.50 -4.81 8.72
C ILE A 393 7.88 -4.14 8.82
N CYS A 394 8.75 -4.39 7.84
CA CYS A 394 10.08 -3.79 7.80
C CYS A 394 10.02 -2.26 7.79
N HIS A 395 9.14 -1.65 7.00
CA HIS A 395 9.00 -0.20 6.97
C HIS A 395 8.54 0.37 8.31
N GLY A 396 7.53 -0.25 8.93
CA GLY A 396 7.02 0.14 10.24
C GLY A 396 8.07 0.03 11.35
N GLN A 397 8.88 -1.02 11.33
CA GLN A 397 10.00 -1.21 12.25
C GLN A 397 11.10 -0.15 12.03
N LEU A 398 11.53 0.08 10.79
CA LEU A 398 12.58 1.04 10.47
C LEU A 398 12.20 2.48 10.83
N ILE A 399 10.99 2.93 10.49
CA ILE A 399 10.55 4.30 10.83
C ILE A 399 10.39 4.47 12.34
N THR A 400 9.83 3.47 13.04
CA THR A 400 9.65 3.53 14.49
C THR A 400 11.00 3.55 15.22
N HIS A 401 11.93 2.68 14.81
CA HIS A 401 13.29 2.65 15.35
C HIS A 401 14.01 3.98 15.13
N ALA A 402 13.96 4.51 13.89
CA ALA A 402 14.58 5.78 13.57
C ALA A 402 14.10 6.92 14.47
N LEU A 403 12.78 7.05 14.64
CA LEU A 403 12.19 8.11 15.46
C LEU A 403 12.52 7.93 16.96
N ASN A 404 12.56 6.70 17.46
CA ASN A 404 12.98 6.44 18.84
C ASN A 404 14.44 6.82 19.07
N CYS A 405 15.36 6.40 18.18
CA CYS A 405 16.76 6.78 18.27
C CYS A 405 16.97 8.30 18.17
N MET A 406 16.19 8.98 17.33
CA MET A 406 16.23 10.45 17.23
C MET A 406 15.81 11.13 18.54
N ASP A 407 14.73 10.68 19.15
CA ASP A 407 14.23 11.25 20.41
C ASP A 407 15.21 11.01 21.56
N GLU A 408 15.80 9.81 21.63
CA GLU A 408 16.84 9.49 22.62
C GLU A 408 18.14 10.27 22.40
N ALA A 409 18.55 10.45 21.14
CA ALA A 409 19.74 11.23 20.77
C ALA A 409 19.57 12.74 20.93
N ALA A 410 18.34 13.23 21.15
CA ALA A 410 18.07 14.63 21.42
C ALA A 410 18.65 15.08 22.77
N ASN A 411 18.96 14.14 23.68
CA ASN A 411 19.71 14.44 24.89
C ASN A 411 21.21 14.64 24.55
N PRO A 412 21.75 15.88 24.64
CA PRO A 412 23.12 16.17 24.22
C PRO A 412 24.18 15.50 25.11
N PHE A 413 23.81 15.09 26.34
CA PHE A 413 24.70 14.45 27.30
C PHE A 413 24.61 12.92 27.29
N GLY A 414 23.87 12.34 26.34
CA GLY A 414 23.77 10.89 26.18
C GLY A 414 25.10 10.28 25.74
N ARG A 415 25.67 9.40 26.58
CA ARG A 415 26.92 8.67 26.26
C ARG A 415 26.86 7.83 24.98
N GLU A 416 25.66 7.56 24.48
CA GLU A 416 25.41 6.72 23.29
C GLU A 416 24.88 7.53 22.10
N ARG A 417 24.97 8.87 22.14
CA ARG A 417 24.44 9.75 21.10
C ARG A 417 24.98 9.42 19.70
N GLY A 418 26.27 9.06 19.60
CA GLY A 418 26.91 8.58 18.37
C GLY A 418 26.21 7.35 17.77
N ARG A 419 26.05 6.31 18.59
CA ARG A 419 25.36 5.08 18.22
C ARG A 419 23.91 5.35 17.80
N LEU A 420 23.15 6.11 18.59
CA LEU A 420 21.75 6.40 18.33
C LEU A 420 21.55 7.16 17.01
N LEU A 421 22.36 8.19 16.74
CA LEU A 421 22.29 8.91 15.47
C LEU A 421 22.67 8.01 14.30
N ALA A 422 23.64 7.11 14.48
CA ALA A 422 24.00 6.11 13.47
C ALA A 422 22.87 5.15 13.14
N GLU A 423 22.23 4.58 14.16
CA GLU A 423 21.07 3.71 13.98
C GLU A 423 19.90 4.44 13.33
N ALA A 424 19.69 5.72 13.67
CA ALA A 424 18.63 6.52 13.08
C ALA A 424 18.84 6.75 11.58
N TYR A 425 20.03 7.20 11.13
CA TYR A 425 20.27 7.39 9.70
C TYR A 425 20.37 6.07 8.93
N LEU A 426 20.84 4.98 9.56
CA LEU A 426 20.83 3.64 8.95
C LEU A 426 19.39 3.18 8.67
N SER A 427 18.50 3.42 9.63
CA SER A 427 17.09 3.05 9.53
C SER A 427 16.39 3.85 8.43
N LEU A 428 16.62 5.16 8.35
CA LEU A 428 16.04 6.01 7.32
C LEU A 428 16.61 5.72 5.92
N ALA A 429 17.92 5.47 5.81
CA ALA A 429 18.53 5.05 4.55
C ALA A 429 17.98 3.71 4.07
N ALA A 430 17.85 2.73 4.99
CA ALA A 430 17.21 1.46 4.69
C ALA A 430 15.77 1.65 4.22
N LEU A 431 14.97 2.42 4.96
CA LEU A 431 13.59 2.73 4.62
C LEU A 431 13.46 3.36 3.23
N TYR A 432 14.36 4.29 2.89
CA TYR A 432 14.41 4.92 1.57
C TYR A 432 14.66 3.90 0.45
N VAL A 433 15.70 3.06 0.63
CA VAL A 433 16.09 2.04 -0.35
C VAL A 433 14.99 1.01 -0.52
N THR A 434 14.41 0.51 0.57
CA THR A 434 13.38 -0.54 0.49
C THR A 434 12.11 -0.04 -0.17
N ARG A 435 11.71 1.21 0.12
CA ARG A 435 10.52 1.83 -0.47
C ARG A 435 10.67 2.06 -1.98
N THR A 436 11.86 2.45 -2.42
CA THR A 436 12.13 2.72 -3.84
C THR A 436 12.41 1.45 -4.64
N ALA A 437 12.99 0.41 -4.03
CA ALA A 437 13.32 -0.84 -4.71
C ALA A 437 12.14 -1.81 -4.86
N ALA A 438 11.19 -1.83 -3.91
CA ALA A 438 10.17 -2.88 -3.83
C ALA A 438 8.73 -2.42 -4.10
N GLY A 439 8.55 -1.41 -4.96
CA GLY A 439 7.24 -1.15 -5.57
C GLY A 439 6.15 -0.63 -4.62
N GLY A 440 6.51 -0.01 -3.49
CA GLY A 440 5.54 0.59 -2.56
C GLY A 440 4.92 1.92 -3.04
N GLN A 441 5.32 2.41 -4.22
CA GLN A 441 4.91 3.69 -4.76
C GLN A 441 3.70 3.54 -5.68
N LEU A 442 2.72 4.43 -5.53
CA LEU A 442 1.62 4.57 -6.48
C LEU A 442 1.97 5.71 -7.43
N ILE A 443 2.53 5.37 -8.60
CA ILE A 443 2.92 6.36 -9.61
C ILE A 443 1.80 6.49 -10.63
N LEU A 444 1.15 7.65 -10.69
CA LEU A 444 0.10 7.97 -11.65
C LEU A 444 0.55 9.15 -12.50
N CYS A 445 0.54 9.00 -13.82
CA CYS A 445 0.99 10.03 -14.77
C CYS A 445 2.37 10.62 -14.41
N GLY A 446 3.29 9.78 -13.92
CA GLY A 446 4.64 10.21 -13.52
C GLY A 446 4.71 11.00 -12.21
N VAL A 447 3.67 10.94 -11.37
CA VAL A 447 3.58 11.54 -10.04
C VAL A 447 3.41 10.44 -8.99
N ASP A 448 4.29 10.41 -7.98
CA ASP A 448 4.13 9.55 -6.82
C ASP A 448 3.05 10.14 -5.90
N VAL A 449 1.91 9.46 -5.82
CA VAL A 449 0.75 9.90 -5.04
C VAL A 449 1.07 9.93 -3.54
N PHE A 450 1.86 8.97 -3.06
CA PHE A 450 2.27 8.88 -1.66
C PHE A 450 3.73 9.33 -1.51
N GLU A 451 4.03 10.54 -1.99
CA GLU A 451 5.39 11.08 -1.96
C GLU A 451 5.92 11.23 -0.52
N ALA A 452 6.84 10.34 -0.14
CA ALA A 452 7.49 10.29 1.17
C ALA A 452 9.00 10.58 1.10
N ARG A 453 9.61 10.60 -0.09
CA ARG A 453 11.07 10.71 -0.25
C ARG A 453 11.58 12.00 0.37
N ARG A 454 10.89 13.11 0.12
CA ARG A 454 11.26 14.42 0.68
C ARG A 454 11.27 14.41 2.22
N ALA A 455 10.23 13.87 2.85
CA ALA A 455 10.13 13.83 4.30
C ALA A 455 11.23 12.96 4.93
N ILE A 456 11.56 11.83 4.31
CA ILE A 456 12.67 10.97 4.73
C ILE A 456 14.01 11.70 4.57
N LEU A 457 14.26 12.33 3.41
CA LEU A 457 15.51 13.06 3.13
C LEU A 457 15.70 14.26 4.04
N ASP A 458 14.65 15.02 4.35
CA ASP A 458 14.71 16.14 5.30
C ASP A 458 15.14 15.66 6.69
N LYS A 459 14.62 14.50 7.15
CA LYS A 459 15.05 13.89 8.41
C LYS A 459 16.48 13.34 8.34
N MET A 460 16.86 12.71 7.23
CA MET A 460 18.24 12.26 7.02
C MET A 460 19.23 13.42 7.06
N TYR A 461 18.91 14.57 6.47
CA TYR A 461 19.73 15.77 6.51
C TYR A 461 20.01 16.20 7.96
N ILE A 462 18.96 16.32 8.78
CA ILE A 462 19.08 16.71 10.18
C ILE A 462 19.97 15.74 10.96
N ILE A 463 19.75 14.43 10.81
CA ILE A 463 20.48 13.41 11.58
C ILE A 463 21.94 13.32 11.14
N LEU A 464 22.20 13.35 9.83
CA LEU A 464 23.56 13.27 9.29
C LEU A 464 24.39 14.51 9.63
N ARG A 465 23.76 15.70 9.69
CA ARG A 465 24.37 16.93 10.19
C ARG A 465 24.77 16.78 11.66
N SER A 466 23.82 16.39 12.51
CA SER A 466 24.08 16.16 13.94
C SER A 466 25.15 15.09 14.18
N ALA A 467 25.17 14.03 13.37
CA ALA A 467 26.19 12.98 13.42
C ALA A 467 27.59 13.46 13.01
N GLY A 468 27.68 14.59 12.30
CA GLY A 468 28.95 15.23 11.97
C GLY A 468 29.61 15.99 13.11
N GLU A 469 28.85 16.30 14.16
CA GLU A 469 29.31 17.11 15.30
C GLU A 469 29.78 16.26 16.49
N ILE A 470 29.74 14.92 16.36
CA ILE A 470 30.08 13.97 17.44
C ILE A 470 31.59 13.70 17.47
N ASP A 471 32.08 13.34 18.65
CA ASP A 471 33.46 12.91 18.92
C ASP A 471 34.02 11.93 17.88
N ASP A 472 35.32 12.09 17.61
CA ASP A 472 36.03 11.36 16.56
C ASP A 472 36.03 9.84 16.74
N GLN A 473 35.94 9.34 17.97
CA GLN A 473 35.95 7.90 18.25
C GLN A 473 34.66 7.23 17.76
N ASP A 474 33.50 7.76 18.15
CA ASP A 474 32.21 7.27 17.66
C ASP A 474 32.09 7.46 16.15
N ARG A 475 32.60 8.59 15.64
CA ARG A 475 32.65 8.88 14.21
C ARG A 475 33.38 7.78 13.43
N ARG A 476 34.46 7.20 13.98
CA ARG A 476 35.24 6.12 13.34
C ARG A 476 34.46 4.81 13.20
N SER A 477 33.73 4.39 14.23
CA SER A 477 32.97 3.13 14.24
C SER A 477 31.85 3.10 13.18
N TYR A 478 31.30 4.27 12.84
CA TYR A 478 30.15 4.36 11.93
C TYR A 478 30.46 5.03 10.58
N ARG A 479 31.74 5.19 10.20
CA ARG A 479 32.12 5.85 8.92
C ARG A 479 31.51 5.19 7.69
N ASN A 480 31.48 3.86 7.64
CA ASN A 480 30.90 3.12 6.50
C ASN A 480 29.38 3.34 6.44
N ALA A 481 28.70 3.28 7.58
CA ALA A 481 27.28 3.56 7.69
C ALA A 481 26.94 4.99 7.22
N ARG A 482 27.73 5.98 7.64
CA ARG A 482 27.56 7.38 7.22
C ARG A 482 27.78 7.55 5.72
N LEU A 483 28.83 6.92 5.17
CA LEU A 483 29.10 6.93 3.73
C LEU A 483 27.92 6.34 2.93
N TRP A 484 27.36 5.22 3.38
CA TRP A 484 26.20 4.60 2.76
C TRP A 484 24.94 5.47 2.84
N ALA A 485 24.64 6.03 4.02
CA ALA A 485 23.50 6.91 4.19
C ALA A 485 23.60 8.19 3.33
N LEU A 486 24.80 8.78 3.24
CA LEU A 486 25.07 9.92 2.35
C LEU A 486 24.89 9.55 0.88
N TYR A 487 25.37 8.38 0.44
CA TYR A 487 25.13 7.86 -0.91
C TYR A 487 23.63 7.74 -1.20
N VAL A 488 22.87 7.11 -0.30
CA VAL A 488 21.42 6.93 -0.44
C VAL A 488 20.71 8.28 -0.51
N ALA A 489 21.06 9.22 0.37
CA ALA A 489 20.45 10.54 0.41
C ALA A 489 20.78 11.37 -0.85
N ALA A 490 22.04 11.36 -1.29
CA ALA A 490 22.47 12.04 -2.51
C ALA A 490 21.78 11.48 -3.75
N ARG A 491 21.70 10.15 -3.89
CA ARG A 491 20.94 9.48 -4.97
C ARG A 491 19.47 9.87 -4.90
N GLY A 492 18.89 9.85 -3.70
CA GLY A 492 17.48 10.15 -3.51
C GLY A 492 17.12 11.59 -3.88
N ALA A 493 17.91 12.55 -3.40
CA ALA A 493 17.77 13.97 -3.70
C ALA A 493 17.77 14.27 -5.21
N ARG A 494 18.62 13.57 -5.97
CA ARG A 494 18.71 13.72 -7.43
C ARG A 494 17.43 13.29 -8.16
N THR A 495 16.61 12.41 -7.58
CA THR A 495 15.35 11.96 -8.19
C THR A 495 14.17 12.92 -7.99
N LEU A 496 14.35 14.01 -7.24
CA LEU A 496 13.30 14.97 -6.95
C LEU A 496 13.27 16.12 -7.96
N LYS A 497 12.10 16.36 -8.57
CA LYS A 497 11.90 17.42 -9.57
C LYS A 497 12.14 18.84 -9.01
N ASN A 498 11.87 19.05 -7.72
CA ASN A 498 12.00 20.34 -7.04
C ASN A 498 12.92 20.21 -5.81
N LYS A 499 14.20 19.87 -6.03
CA LYS A 499 15.16 19.64 -4.94
C LYS A 499 15.42 20.96 -4.16
N PRO A 500 15.33 20.95 -2.81
CA PRO A 500 15.85 22.03 -1.99
C PRO A 500 17.36 22.25 -2.19
N PRO A 501 17.88 23.49 -2.09
CA PRO A 501 19.31 23.77 -2.29
C PRO A 501 20.23 22.97 -1.36
N HIS A 502 19.81 22.77 -0.11
CA HIS A 502 20.62 22.07 0.89
C HIS A 502 20.83 20.58 0.57
N TYR A 503 20.16 20.01 -0.43
CA TYR A 503 20.40 18.61 -0.83
C TYR A 503 21.72 18.41 -1.58
N GLU A 504 22.33 19.46 -2.10
CA GLU A 504 23.67 19.39 -2.70
C GLU A 504 24.74 19.05 -1.66
N TRP A 505 24.46 19.36 -0.40
CA TRP A 505 25.27 18.97 0.75
C TRP A 505 25.49 17.45 0.81
N PHE A 506 24.48 16.63 0.52
CA PHE A 506 24.64 15.17 0.57
C PHE A 506 25.72 14.66 -0.38
N SER A 507 25.75 15.18 -1.62
CA SER A 507 26.77 14.80 -2.61
C SER A 507 28.16 15.31 -2.22
N SER A 508 28.25 16.54 -1.72
CA SER A 508 29.50 17.13 -1.24
C SER A 508 30.11 16.31 -0.10
N GLU A 509 29.31 15.99 0.92
CA GLU A 509 29.76 15.20 2.07
C GLU A 509 30.08 13.76 1.70
N PHE A 510 29.30 13.16 0.79
CA PHE A 510 29.59 11.82 0.28
C PHE A 510 30.98 11.77 -0.36
N ASN A 511 31.29 12.73 -1.24
CA ASN A 511 32.59 12.80 -1.91
C ASN A 511 33.72 13.09 -0.92
N SER A 512 33.53 14.04 0.01
CA SER A 512 34.52 14.35 1.04
C SER A 512 34.83 13.13 1.92
N LEU A 513 33.82 12.40 2.40
CA LEU A 513 34.03 11.20 3.22
C LEU A 513 34.65 10.05 2.42
N ARG A 514 34.32 9.94 1.13
CA ARG A 514 34.94 8.96 0.23
C ARG A 514 36.44 9.23 0.06
N GLU A 515 36.82 10.50 -0.15
CA GLU A 515 38.21 10.95 -0.25
C GLU A 515 38.96 10.75 1.07
N GLU A 516 38.35 11.12 2.20
CA GLU A 516 38.93 10.91 3.54
C GLU A 516 39.24 9.41 3.79
N LYS A 517 38.42 8.50 3.26
CA LYS A 517 38.61 7.06 3.37
C LYS A 517 39.59 6.47 2.34
N GLY A 518 40.17 7.29 1.46
CA GLY A 518 41.08 6.82 0.40
C GLY A 518 40.39 5.96 -0.65
N LEU A 519 39.07 6.09 -0.82
CA LEU A 519 38.30 5.33 -1.81
C LEU A 519 38.36 6.05 -3.17
N LEU A 520 39.47 5.87 -3.87
CA LEU A 520 39.79 6.60 -5.11
C LEU A 520 38.96 6.15 -6.32
N SER A 521 38.39 4.94 -6.28
CA SER A 521 37.60 4.39 -7.38
C SER A 521 36.18 4.00 -6.97
N TRP A 522 35.29 3.95 -7.96
CA TRP A 522 33.92 3.51 -7.75
C TRP A 522 33.82 2.06 -7.25
N PRO A 523 34.54 1.06 -7.81
CA PRO A 523 34.51 -0.31 -7.29
C PRO A 523 34.87 -0.43 -5.80
N GLN A 524 35.87 0.34 -5.33
CA GLN A 524 36.22 0.39 -3.90
C GLN A 524 35.08 0.94 -3.05
N THR A 525 34.43 2.00 -3.52
CA THR A 525 33.27 2.59 -2.85
C THR A 525 32.10 1.60 -2.83
N GLN A 526 31.82 0.98 -3.97
CA GLN A 526 30.76 -0.02 -4.12
C GLN A 526 30.95 -1.20 -3.17
N GLN A 527 32.18 -1.66 -2.95
CA GLN A 527 32.48 -2.74 -1.99
C GLN A 527 32.01 -2.38 -0.56
N VAL A 528 32.19 -1.13 -0.13
CA VAL A 528 31.68 -0.66 1.16
C VAL A 528 30.15 -0.59 1.16
N LEU A 529 29.54 -0.04 0.11
CA LEU A 529 28.08 0.10 0.00
C LEU A 529 27.37 -1.27 -0.06
N MET A 530 28.03 -2.29 -0.63
CA MET A 530 27.56 -3.68 -0.64
C MET A 530 27.47 -4.30 0.76
N GLY A 531 28.05 -3.69 1.80
CA GLY A 531 27.88 -4.04 3.21
C GLY A 531 26.50 -3.70 3.81
N PHE A 532 25.63 -3.01 3.06
CA PHE A 532 24.28 -2.61 3.50
C PHE A 532 23.17 -3.18 2.59
N LEU A 533 22.01 -2.54 2.44
CA LEU A 533 20.96 -3.05 1.55
C LEU A 533 21.35 -2.85 0.07
N TYR A 534 21.62 -3.95 -0.65
CA TYR A 534 22.00 -3.96 -2.07
C TYR A 534 20.94 -4.64 -2.94
N SER A 535 20.64 -4.04 -4.10
CA SER A 535 19.80 -4.64 -5.16
C SER A 535 20.34 -4.33 -6.55
N GLY A 536 21.48 -4.95 -6.91
CA GLY A 536 21.95 -5.11 -8.29
C GLY A 536 22.40 -3.86 -9.07
N SER A 537 21.96 -2.65 -8.71
CA SER A 537 22.33 -1.37 -9.35
C SER A 537 22.76 -0.33 -8.31
N ILE A 538 24.06 -0.34 -7.99
CA ILE A 538 24.74 0.79 -7.39
C ILE A 538 25.43 1.53 -8.54
N ASP A 539 24.80 2.59 -9.01
CA ASP A 539 25.34 3.45 -10.07
C ASP A 539 26.12 4.61 -9.44
N PRO A 540 27.22 5.06 -10.07
CA PRO A 540 27.99 6.18 -9.57
C PRO A 540 27.14 7.46 -9.47
N ILE A 541 27.51 8.32 -8.52
CA ILE A 541 26.92 9.66 -8.35
C ILE A 541 27.62 10.63 -9.32
N ASP A 542 27.65 10.31 -10.61
CA ASP A 542 28.13 11.23 -11.66
C ASP A 542 26.95 11.80 -12.46
N ASP A 543 27.20 12.83 -13.25
CA ASP A 543 26.15 13.50 -14.04
C ASP A 543 25.82 12.71 -15.33
N GLU A 544 26.73 11.85 -15.82
CA GLU A 544 26.53 11.04 -17.03
C GLU A 544 25.60 9.84 -16.83
N THR A 545 25.60 9.20 -15.66
CA THR A 545 24.70 8.06 -15.37
C THR A 545 23.23 8.47 -15.23
N LEU A 546 22.93 9.75 -15.01
CA LEU A 546 21.57 10.28 -14.88
C LEU A 546 20.74 10.14 -16.16
N TRP A 547 21.37 10.27 -17.33
CA TRP A 547 20.68 10.08 -18.61
C TRP A 547 20.24 8.62 -18.78
N ASN A 548 21.05 7.67 -18.30
CA ASN A 548 20.77 6.25 -18.44
C ASN A 548 19.76 5.73 -17.40
N LEU A 549 19.76 6.29 -16.18
CA LEU A 549 18.83 5.90 -15.11
C LEU A 549 17.42 6.47 -15.27
N SER A 550 17.30 7.73 -15.68
CA SER A 550 15.99 8.32 -16.01
C SER A 550 15.36 7.59 -17.19
N ASN A 551 16.14 7.25 -18.22
CA ASN A 551 15.68 6.43 -19.34
C ASN A 551 15.42 4.96 -18.97
N LYS A 552 16.13 4.36 -18.00
CA LYS A 552 15.82 3.01 -17.48
C LYS A 552 14.59 2.98 -16.58
N MET A 553 14.39 3.93 -15.68
CA MET A 553 13.16 4.01 -14.87
C MET A 553 11.95 4.39 -15.72
N VAL A 554 12.11 5.25 -16.74
CA VAL A 554 11.09 5.52 -17.76
C VAL A 554 10.95 4.35 -18.74
N SER A 555 11.94 3.50 -18.97
CA SER A 555 11.77 2.27 -19.75
C SER A 555 11.05 1.19 -18.93
N ILE A 556 11.35 1.07 -17.63
CA ILE A 556 10.66 0.15 -16.72
C ILE A 556 9.21 0.63 -16.45
N ALA A 557 8.98 1.94 -16.37
CA ALA A 557 7.65 2.55 -16.18
C ALA A 557 6.93 2.96 -17.49
N GLY A 558 7.61 2.93 -18.64
CA GLY A 558 7.16 3.55 -19.89
C GLY A 558 7.37 2.71 -21.14
N CYS A 559 7.78 1.44 -21.02
CA CYS A 559 7.54 0.44 -22.07
C CYS A 559 6.02 0.18 -22.30
N SER A 560 5.12 0.86 -21.59
CA SER A 560 3.65 0.77 -21.75
C SER A 560 3.00 1.94 -22.52
N THR A 561 3.75 2.92 -23.03
CA THR A 561 3.14 3.94 -23.92
C THR A 561 3.35 3.60 -25.39
N ARG A 562 2.60 2.61 -25.91
CA ARG A 562 2.24 2.68 -27.34
C ARG A 562 1.37 3.92 -27.48
N SER A 563 1.91 4.95 -28.12
CA SER A 563 1.18 6.14 -28.52
C SER A 563 -0.11 5.73 -29.24
N VAL A 564 -1.26 5.86 -28.58
CA VAL A 564 -2.54 5.90 -29.27
C VAL A 564 -2.54 7.23 -30.00
N LYS A 565 -2.16 7.21 -31.29
CA LYS A 565 -2.45 8.32 -32.20
C LYS A 565 -3.97 8.46 -32.26
N VAL A 566 -4.52 9.38 -31.47
CA VAL A 566 -5.88 9.87 -31.65
C VAL A 566 -5.90 10.62 -32.97
N GLY A 567 -6.33 9.94 -34.03
CA GLY A 567 -6.53 10.53 -35.34
C GLY A 567 -7.68 11.53 -35.29
N TYR A 568 -7.35 12.81 -35.17
CA TYR A 568 -8.26 13.89 -35.54
C TYR A 568 -8.47 13.84 -37.06
N ARG A 569 -9.57 13.20 -37.51
CA ARG A 569 -10.11 13.46 -38.84
C ARG A 569 -10.82 14.80 -38.80
N GLY A 570 -10.12 15.85 -39.24
CA GLY A 570 -10.77 17.07 -39.70
C GLY A 570 -11.66 16.74 -40.90
N ARG A 571 -12.96 17.02 -40.78
CA ARG A 571 -13.82 17.23 -41.94
C ARG A 571 -13.78 18.72 -42.26
N ASN A 572 -13.32 19.05 -43.45
CA ASN A 572 -13.70 20.27 -44.17
C ASN A 572 -13.80 19.89 -45.66
N ALA A 573 -15.03 19.65 -46.09
CA ALA A 573 -15.61 19.91 -47.40
C ALA A 573 -17.10 19.54 -47.28
#